data_AF-A0A7R9MN98-F1
#
_entry.id   AF-A0A7R9MN98-F1
#
_cell.length_a   1.000
_cell.length_b   1.000
_cell.length_c   1.000
_cell.angle_alpha   90.00
_cell.angle_beta   90.00
_cell.angle_gamma   90.00
#
_symmetry.space_group_name_H-M   'P 1'
#
loop_
_entity.id
_entity.type
_entity.pdbx_description
1 polymer ?
#
loop_
_entity_poly.entity_id
_entity_poly.type
_entity_poly.pdbx_seq_one_letter_code
_entity_poly.pdbx_strand_id
1 'polypeptide(L)'
;VNDFKVGQKLEALDPRNPTSTCVATVVFSMGPRLQLRLDGSDNANDFWELVDSQSIAPVGTCQKNDGLLQPPLGFRKNPSQWSAFLCTTLENADIAPNKVFKQPPPTPHTNRFEAGMKLEAVDKKNPRLICPATVGAVNEDNIFVTFDGWKGAFDYWCRYDSRDIFPVGWCQRSGHPLQPPGLKGKVQTPAKGKAKQSNSTPTGAATEQKVSENGSIKENKTNASHPNTRTSSTTTSTTTNKSESGSGGTPLKTSKPTLTNGTDNGIRDELSIDTNVDRTDTLSPKELTPNKTAALSPRQCSPVCVYVNYSCDCGPYLNRAAIERLAPTFGPGSLNKTLKDTVQACVDSAHDVKSVYSFLKAGNGRMVVSARFDGKNNARKMPHLNRESTFWSYIQ
;
A
#
# COMPACT_ATOMS: atom_id res chain seq x y z
N VAL A 1 6.69 1.08 25.00
CA VAL A 1 6.61 2.48 24.50
C VAL A 1 6.40 2.43 23.00
N ASN A 2 5.60 3.35 22.45
CA ASN A 2 5.41 3.50 21.01
C ASN A 2 6.20 4.73 20.55
N ASP A 3 7.15 4.52 19.65
CA ASP A 3 8.09 5.56 19.19
C ASP A 3 7.87 5.95 17.71
N PHE A 4 6.83 5.40 17.07
CA PHE A 4 6.43 5.75 15.70
C PHE A 4 5.71 7.10 15.65
N LYS A 5 5.85 7.81 14.53
CA LYS A 5 5.13 9.06 14.24
C LYS A 5 4.12 8.88 13.11
N VAL A 6 3.03 9.64 13.17
CA VAL A 6 2.08 9.76 12.04
C VAL A 6 2.80 10.36 10.84
N GLY A 7 2.57 9.79 9.66
CA GLY A 7 3.27 10.11 8.41
C GLY A 7 4.46 9.19 8.10
N GLN A 8 4.96 8.43 9.07
CA GLN A 8 6.10 7.53 8.82
C GLN A 8 5.74 6.33 7.96
N LYS A 9 6.66 5.92 7.08
CA LYS A 9 6.53 4.76 6.22
C LYS A 9 7.27 3.53 6.75
N LEU A 10 6.67 2.38 6.54
CA LEU A 10 7.16 1.05 6.91
C LEU A 10 6.73 0.01 5.87
N GLU A 11 7.26 -1.20 5.97
CA GLU A 11 6.77 -2.37 5.22
C GLU A 11 5.71 -3.11 6.05
N ALA A 12 4.62 -3.55 5.43
CA ALA A 12 3.59 -4.34 6.08
C ALA A 12 2.98 -5.39 5.14
N LEU A 13 2.52 -6.51 5.67
CA LEU A 13 1.70 -7.47 4.92
C LEU A 13 0.32 -6.87 4.61
N ASP A 14 -0.21 -7.05 3.40
CA ASP A 14 -1.59 -6.66 3.09
C ASP A 14 -2.58 -7.61 3.79
N PRO A 15 -3.48 -7.14 4.68
CA PRO A 15 -4.44 -8.02 5.36
C PRO A 15 -5.40 -8.75 4.41
N ARG A 16 -5.52 -8.30 3.16
CA ARG A 16 -6.39 -8.89 2.11
C ARG A 16 -5.60 -9.75 1.13
N ASN A 17 -4.27 -9.72 1.17
CA ASN A 17 -3.39 -10.71 0.55
C ASN A 17 -2.11 -10.89 1.41
N PRO A 18 -2.13 -11.73 2.46
CA PRO A 18 -1.01 -11.87 3.40
C PRO A 18 0.31 -12.39 2.81
N THR A 19 0.34 -12.77 1.53
CA THR A 19 1.57 -13.09 0.79
C THR A 19 2.32 -11.85 0.27
N SER A 20 1.67 -10.68 0.28
CA SER A 20 2.19 -9.44 -0.30
C SER A 20 2.69 -8.48 0.77
N THR A 21 4.00 -8.26 0.82
CA THR A 21 4.61 -7.16 1.57
C THR A 21 4.50 -5.87 0.75
N CYS A 22 3.83 -4.87 1.31
CA CYS A 22 3.56 -3.57 0.70
C CYS A 22 4.22 -2.45 1.52
N VAL A 23 4.37 -1.25 0.93
CA VAL A 23 4.66 -0.04 1.72
C VAL A 23 3.36 0.42 2.39
N ALA A 24 3.46 0.80 3.66
CA ALA A 24 2.37 1.36 4.43
C ALA A 24 2.80 2.63 5.17
N THR A 25 1.87 3.56 5.34
CA THR A 25 2.03 4.79 6.14
C THR A 25 1.27 4.68 7.45
N VAL A 26 1.89 5.11 8.55
CA VAL A 26 1.23 5.31 9.85
C VAL A 26 0.29 6.51 9.75
N VAL A 27 -1.02 6.26 9.70
CA VAL A 27 -2.04 7.32 9.59
C VAL A 27 -2.59 7.76 10.95
N PHE A 28 -2.49 6.93 11.98
CA PHE A 28 -2.83 7.25 13.37
C PHE A 28 -2.07 6.32 14.34
N SER A 29 -1.98 6.68 15.61
CA SER A 29 -1.42 5.81 16.67
C SER A 29 -2.26 5.87 17.95
N MET A 30 -2.40 4.74 18.64
CA MET A 30 -3.21 4.62 19.86
C MET A 30 -2.56 3.61 20.82
N GLY A 31 -2.00 4.09 21.94
CA GLY A 31 -1.15 3.25 22.79
C GLY A 31 -0.02 2.60 21.97
N PRO A 32 0.20 1.28 22.06
CA PRO A 32 1.18 0.55 21.27
C PRO A 32 0.66 0.06 19.91
N ARG A 33 -0.54 0.50 19.47
CA ARG A 33 -1.09 0.15 18.16
C ARG A 33 -0.93 1.30 17.16
N LEU A 34 -0.69 0.93 15.90
CA LEU A 34 -0.59 1.79 14.73
C LEU A 34 -1.80 1.55 13.84
N GLN A 35 -2.46 2.61 13.38
CA GLN A 35 -3.37 2.53 12.25
C GLN A 35 -2.54 2.74 10.98
N LEU A 36 -2.61 1.78 10.07
CA LEU A 36 -1.82 1.71 8.85
C LEU A 36 -2.71 1.82 7.62
N ARG A 37 -2.20 2.49 6.59
CA ARG A 37 -2.79 2.51 5.25
C ARG A 37 -1.73 2.11 4.24
N LEU A 38 -2.06 1.21 3.32
CA LEU A 38 -1.14 0.80 2.26
C LEU A 38 -1.01 1.92 1.23
N ASP A 39 0.22 2.23 0.83
CA ASP A 39 0.47 3.35 -0.06
C ASP A 39 -0.09 3.05 -1.47
N GLY A 40 -0.98 3.94 -1.93
CA GLY A 40 -1.68 3.80 -3.21
C GLY A 40 -3.01 3.03 -3.16
N SER A 41 -3.45 2.54 -1.99
CA SER A 41 -4.80 1.99 -1.79
C SER A 41 -5.83 3.08 -1.49
N ASP A 42 -7.03 2.66 -1.07
CA ASP A 42 -8.02 3.52 -0.42
C ASP A 42 -7.77 3.72 1.08
N ASN A 43 -8.68 4.47 1.71
CA ASN A 43 -8.75 4.79 3.15
C ASN A 43 -9.93 4.12 3.87
N ALA A 44 -10.60 3.16 3.23
CA ALA A 44 -11.65 2.34 3.82
C ALA A 44 -11.09 1.02 4.37
N ASN A 45 -9.95 0.57 3.83
CA ASN A 45 -9.19 -0.62 4.26
C ASN A 45 -8.02 -0.27 5.19
N ASP A 46 -8.13 0.80 5.99
CA ASP A 46 -7.16 1.09 7.06
C ASP A 46 -7.18 -0.03 8.11
N PHE A 47 -6.02 -0.56 8.47
CA PHE A 47 -5.87 -1.70 9.39
C PHE A 47 -5.04 -1.33 10.62
N TRP A 48 -5.01 -2.21 11.62
CA TRP A 48 -4.40 -1.92 12.92
C TRP A 48 -3.42 -3.00 13.36
N GLU A 49 -2.16 -2.60 13.57
CA GLU A 49 -1.06 -3.49 13.98
C GLU A 49 -0.43 -3.01 15.29
N LEU A 50 0.26 -3.90 16.00
CA LEU A 50 1.08 -3.55 17.16
C LEU A 50 2.51 -3.19 16.74
N VAL A 51 3.19 -2.34 17.52
CA VAL A 51 4.62 -2.00 17.33
C VAL A 51 5.59 -3.19 17.49
N ASP A 52 5.09 -4.33 17.99
CA ASP A 52 5.77 -5.62 18.15
C ASP A 52 5.14 -6.72 17.28
N SER A 53 4.45 -6.35 16.21
CA SER A 53 3.88 -7.30 15.26
C SER A 53 4.91 -7.80 14.25
N GLN A 54 4.81 -9.09 13.89
CA GLN A 54 5.63 -9.69 12.83
C GLN A 54 5.13 -9.31 11.43
N SER A 55 3.89 -8.78 11.32
CA SER A 55 3.32 -8.29 10.06
C SER A 55 3.96 -6.99 9.55
N ILE A 56 4.81 -6.33 10.34
CA ILE A 56 5.41 -5.02 10.02
C ILE A 56 6.95 -5.06 10.12
N ALA A 57 7.62 -4.32 9.25
CA ALA A 57 9.08 -4.25 9.20
C ALA A 57 9.59 -2.85 8.77
N PRO A 58 10.86 -2.50 9.06
CA PRO A 58 11.49 -1.31 8.49
C PRO A 58 11.61 -1.41 6.96
N VAL A 59 11.58 -0.27 6.26
CA VAL A 59 11.76 -0.25 4.80
C VAL A 59 13.16 -0.77 4.40
N GLY A 60 13.17 -1.58 3.35
CA GLY A 60 14.34 -2.34 2.89
C GLY A 60 14.52 -3.67 3.63
N THR A 61 13.52 -4.19 4.36
CA THR A 61 13.59 -5.53 4.97
C THR A 61 13.22 -6.61 3.96
N CYS A 62 12.16 -6.40 3.18
CA CYS A 62 11.75 -7.28 2.09
C CYS A 62 12.89 -7.53 1.10
N GLN A 63 13.58 -6.46 0.66
CA GLN A 63 14.74 -6.55 -0.24
C GLN A 63 15.94 -7.29 0.36
N LYS A 64 16.19 -7.18 1.68
CA LYS A 64 17.29 -7.90 2.35
C LYS A 64 17.05 -9.41 2.47
N ASN A 65 15.80 -9.83 2.34
CA ASN A 65 15.37 -11.22 2.39
C ASN A 65 15.05 -11.75 0.98
N ASP A 66 15.72 -11.20 -0.06
CA ASP A 66 15.54 -11.49 -1.49
C ASP A 66 14.10 -11.34 -2.03
N GLY A 67 13.24 -10.63 -1.29
CA GLY A 67 11.86 -10.35 -1.66
C GLY A 67 11.69 -9.06 -2.45
N LEU A 68 10.55 -8.95 -3.13
CA LEU A 68 10.14 -7.75 -3.86
C LEU A 68 8.83 -7.19 -3.29
N LEU A 69 8.81 -5.89 -2.98
CA LEU A 69 7.61 -5.20 -2.52
C LEU A 69 6.51 -5.22 -3.59
N GLN A 70 5.31 -5.60 -3.19
CA GLN A 70 4.14 -5.81 -4.05
C GLN A 70 3.17 -4.61 -3.99
N PRO A 71 2.44 -4.31 -5.07
CA PRO A 71 1.33 -3.37 -5.01
C PRO A 71 0.22 -3.91 -4.09
N PRO A 72 -0.42 -3.07 -3.27
CA PRO A 72 -1.51 -3.52 -2.42
C PRO A 72 -2.72 -3.97 -3.22
N LEU A 73 -3.55 -4.84 -2.65
CA LEU A 73 -4.83 -5.19 -3.25
C LEU A 73 -5.70 -3.92 -3.37
N GLY A 74 -6.28 -3.68 -4.54
CA GLY A 74 -6.98 -2.41 -4.81
C GLY A 74 -6.05 -1.19 -4.93
N PHE A 75 -4.77 -1.38 -5.29
CA PHE A 75 -3.89 -0.32 -5.77
C PHE A 75 -4.60 0.51 -6.85
N ARG A 76 -4.77 1.81 -6.62
CA ARG A 76 -5.64 2.71 -7.41
C ARG A 76 -5.01 3.23 -8.71
N LYS A 77 -3.80 2.79 -9.04
CA LYS A 77 -3.07 3.12 -10.28
C LYS A 77 -2.95 1.88 -11.14
N ASN A 78 -2.54 2.03 -12.40
CA ASN A 78 -2.29 0.86 -13.25
C ASN A 78 -1.12 0.05 -12.66
N PRO A 79 -1.18 -1.31 -12.59
CA PRO A 79 -0.10 -2.13 -12.03
C PRO A 79 1.29 -1.87 -12.64
N SER A 80 1.37 -1.51 -13.93
CA SER A 80 2.63 -1.12 -14.60
C SER A 80 3.28 0.15 -14.03
N GLN A 81 2.53 0.96 -13.26
CA GLN A 81 3.03 2.13 -12.56
C GLN A 81 3.54 1.82 -11.15
N TRP A 82 3.49 0.56 -10.68
CA TRP A 82 3.89 0.19 -9.31
C TRP A 82 5.32 0.62 -9.00
N SER A 83 6.30 0.26 -9.83
CA SER A 83 7.72 0.58 -9.59
C SER A 83 7.99 2.08 -9.52
N ALA A 84 7.42 2.86 -10.46
CA ALA A 84 7.54 4.32 -10.46
C ALA A 84 6.84 4.95 -9.23
N PHE A 85 5.65 4.44 -8.88
CA PHE A 85 4.93 4.87 -7.67
C PHE A 85 5.73 4.57 -6.40
N LEU A 86 6.33 3.38 -6.29
CA LEU A 86 7.15 2.96 -5.15
C LEU A 86 8.36 3.88 -4.98
N CYS A 87 9.07 4.19 -6.06
CA CYS A 87 10.17 5.16 -6.06
C CYS A 87 9.71 6.53 -5.55
N THR A 88 8.68 7.13 -6.15
CA THR A 88 8.15 8.46 -5.73
C THR A 88 7.56 8.43 -4.31
N THR A 89 7.12 7.28 -3.80
CA THR A 89 6.56 7.14 -2.46
C THR A 89 7.64 7.06 -1.37
N LEU A 90 8.82 6.53 -1.70
CA LEU A 90 9.95 6.41 -0.77
C LEU A 90 10.97 7.55 -0.92
N GLU A 91 10.96 8.25 -2.04
CA GLU A 91 11.76 9.47 -2.28
C GLU A 91 11.47 10.54 -1.21
N ASN A 92 12.49 10.88 -0.41
CA ASN A 92 12.43 11.84 0.70
C ASN A 92 11.36 11.55 1.79
N ALA A 93 10.88 10.31 1.91
CA ALA A 93 9.92 9.93 2.94
C ALA A 93 10.54 9.84 4.35
N ASP A 94 9.76 10.19 5.39
CA ASP A 94 10.10 9.87 6.78
C ASP A 94 9.92 8.35 6.99
N ILE A 95 11.03 7.61 6.95
CA ILE A 95 11.03 6.16 7.15
C ILE A 95 11.07 5.87 8.66
N ALA A 96 10.19 4.98 9.14
CA ALA A 96 10.23 4.49 10.51
C ALA A 96 11.60 3.81 10.79
N PRO A 97 12.44 4.33 11.70
CA PRO A 97 13.81 3.85 11.86
C PRO A 97 13.84 2.60 12.75
N ASN A 98 14.62 1.57 12.37
CA ASN A 98 14.65 0.22 12.96
C ASN A 98 14.39 0.12 14.49
N LYS A 99 14.95 1.04 15.29
CA LYS A 99 14.79 1.11 16.76
C LYS A 99 13.34 1.31 17.26
N VAL A 100 12.40 1.77 16.43
CA VAL A 100 10.99 1.96 16.85
C VAL A 100 10.19 0.67 16.80
N PHE A 101 10.59 -0.28 15.94
CA PHE A 101 10.05 -1.63 15.89
C PHE A 101 10.52 -2.40 17.13
N LYS A 102 9.63 -3.19 17.73
CA LYS A 102 9.88 -3.96 18.95
C LYS A 102 9.83 -5.45 18.62
N GLN A 103 10.52 -6.27 19.43
CA GLN A 103 10.47 -7.73 19.25
C GLN A 103 9.12 -8.27 19.75
N PRO A 104 8.52 -9.26 19.05
CA PRO A 104 7.27 -9.87 19.47
C PRO A 104 7.43 -10.57 20.84
N PRO A 105 6.36 -10.62 21.67
CA PRO A 105 6.37 -11.40 22.90
C PRO A 105 6.50 -12.90 22.59
N PRO A 106 7.08 -13.72 23.51
CA PRO A 106 7.13 -15.16 23.33
C PRO A 106 5.72 -15.76 23.21
N THR A 107 5.49 -16.53 22.14
CA THR A 107 4.24 -17.28 21.96
C THR A 107 4.09 -18.33 23.08
N PRO A 108 2.94 -18.40 23.77
CA PRO A 108 2.69 -19.49 24.72
C PRO A 108 2.74 -20.86 24.02
N HIS A 109 3.23 -21.90 24.68
CA HIS A 109 3.36 -23.23 24.06
C HIS A 109 2.04 -24.01 23.96
N THR A 110 1.03 -23.64 24.75
CA THR A 110 -0.26 -24.32 24.83
C THR A 110 -1.37 -23.31 25.12
N ASN A 111 -2.60 -23.64 24.73
CA ASN A 111 -3.79 -22.93 25.21
C ASN A 111 -3.89 -23.08 26.74
N ARG A 112 -4.26 -21.99 27.43
CA ARG A 112 -4.49 -21.92 28.89
C ARG A 112 -5.73 -21.10 29.26
N PHE A 113 -6.59 -20.81 28.28
CA PHE A 113 -7.87 -20.17 28.53
C PHE A 113 -8.92 -21.21 28.95
N GLU A 114 -9.85 -20.79 29.81
CA GLU A 114 -11.02 -21.57 30.22
C GLU A 114 -12.29 -20.77 29.95
N ALA A 115 -13.42 -21.46 29.73
CA ALA A 115 -14.70 -20.79 29.53
C ALA A 115 -15.11 -19.99 30.79
N GLY A 116 -15.55 -18.75 30.60
CA GLY A 116 -15.85 -17.80 31.67
C GLY A 116 -14.68 -16.86 32.04
N MET A 117 -13.45 -17.13 31.59
CA MET A 117 -12.34 -16.17 31.78
C MET A 117 -12.61 -14.84 31.07
N LYS A 118 -12.17 -13.74 31.67
CA LYS A 118 -12.30 -12.38 31.11
C LYS A 118 -10.99 -11.86 30.54
N LEU A 119 -11.11 -11.10 29.45
CA LEU A 119 -10.02 -10.50 28.70
C LEU A 119 -10.44 -9.15 28.10
N GLU A 120 -9.48 -8.47 27.48
CA GLU A 120 -9.72 -7.34 26.58
C GLU A 120 -9.49 -7.82 25.14
N ALA A 121 -10.38 -7.49 24.20
CA ALA A 121 -10.31 -7.99 22.83
C ALA A 121 -10.65 -6.91 21.79
N VAL A 122 -10.01 -7.00 20.61
CA VAL A 122 -10.29 -6.11 19.46
C VAL A 122 -11.63 -6.47 18.82
N ASP A 123 -12.53 -5.50 18.63
CA ASP A 123 -13.71 -5.71 17.79
C ASP A 123 -13.26 -5.81 16.32
N LYS A 124 -13.29 -7.02 15.74
CA LYS A 124 -12.91 -7.26 14.34
C LYS A 124 -13.78 -6.53 13.31
N LYS A 125 -14.97 -6.04 13.69
CA LYS A 125 -15.81 -5.18 12.84
C LYS A 125 -15.50 -3.69 13.00
N ASN A 126 -14.87 -3.30 14.11
CA ASN A 126 -14.42 -1.93 14.38
C ASN A 126 -12.99 -1.93 14.97
N PRO A 127 -11.92 -2.29 14.22
CA PRO A 127 -10.62 -2.68 14.82
C PRO A 127 -9.88 -1.60 15.63
N ARG A 128 -10.36 -0.36 15.62
CA ARG A 128 -9.97 0.75 16.53
C ARG A 128 -10.39 0.51 17.99
N LEU A 129 -11.43 -0.29 18.21
CA LEU A 129 -12.00 -0.55 19.54
C LEU A 129 -11.36 -1.78 20.18
N ILE A 130 -10.95 -1.63 21.44
CA ILE A 130 -10.72 -2.76 22.34
C ILE A 130 -11.81 -2.73 23.40
N CYS A 131 -12.44 -3.87 23.64
CA CYS A 131 -13.64 -4.02 24.46
C CYS A 131 -13.44 -5.13 25.52
N PRO A 132 -14.09 -5.05 26.69
CA PRO A 132 -14.20 -6.15 27.62
C PRO A 132 -14.90 -7.35 26.96
N ALA A 133 -14.31 -8.52 27.12
CA ALA A 133 -14.81 -9.76 26.54
C ALA A 133 -14.65 -10.95 27.51
N THR A 134 -15.41 -12.00 27.25
CA THR A 134 -15.40 -13.27 27.99
C THR A 134 -15.14 -14.43 27.03
N VAL A 135 -14.33 -15.39 27.44
CA VAL A 135 -14.18 -16.67 26.73
C VAL A 135 -15.48 -17.45 26.85
N GLY A 136 -16.26 -17.53 25.78
CA GLY A 136 -17.53 -18.26 25.77
C GLY A 136 -17.36 -19.78 25.64
N ALA A 137 -16.31 -20.21 24.94
CA ALA A 137 -15.95 -21.61 24.72
C ALA A 137 -14.46 -21.74 24.38
N VAL A 138 -13.94 -22.97 24.48
CA VAL A 138 -12.57 -23.35 24.12
C VAL A 138 -12.63 -24.61 23.26
N ASN A 139 -11.84 -24.67 22.20
CA ASN A 139 -11.76 -25.80 21.28
C ASN A 139 -10.32 -25.96 20.77
N GLU A 140 -9.57 -26.88 21.38
CA GLU A 140 -8.14 -27.09 21.13
C GLU A 140 -7.34 -25.77 21.23
N ASP A 141 -6.64 -25.38 20.16
CA ASP A 141 -5.87 -24.14 20.06
C ASP A 141 -6.74 -22.88 19.98
N ASN A 142 -8.07 -22.99 19.86
CA ASN A 142 -8.98 -21.88 19.62
C ASN A 142 -9.84 -21.53 20.84
N ILE A 143 -10.13 -20.24 20.98
CA ILE A 143 -11.06 -19.68 21.96
C ILE A 143 -12.18 -18.92 21.25
N PHE A 144 -13.39 -18.97 21.80
CA PHE A 144 -14.53 -18.19 21.33
C PHE A 144 -14.63 -16.91 22.16
N VAL A 145 -14.30 -15.77 21.57
CA VAL A 145 -14.33 -14.46 22.20
C VAL A 145 -15.74 -13.89 22.10
N THR A 146 -16.36 -13.60 23.24
CA THR A 146 -17.71 -13.04 23.34
C THR A 146 -17.70 -11.65 23.97
N PHE A 147 -18.41 -10.67 23.41
CA PHE A 147 -18.31 -9.28 23.84
C PHE A 147 -19.30 -8.92 24.95
N ASP A 148 -18.78 -8.47 26.10
CA ASP A 148 -19.57 -8.20 27.31
C ASP A 148 -20.66 -7.16 27.03
N GLY A 149 -21.92 -7.55 27.21
CA GLY A 149 -23.08 -6.67 27.02
C GLY A 149 -23.70 -6.68 25.62
N TRP A 150 -23.07 -7.34 24.64
CA TRP A 150 -23.56 -7.42 23.26
C TRP A 150 -24.35 -8.73 22.99
N LYS A 151 -25.07 -8.78 21.87
CA LYS A 151 -25.93 -9.92 21.47
C LYS A 151 -25.22 -10.89 20.51
N GLY A 152 -23.97 -11.24 20.77
CA GLY A 152 -23.20 -12.22 20.00
C GLY A 152 -22.80 -11.82 18.57
N ALA A 153 -23.38 -10.77 17.99
CA ALA A 153 -23.18 -10.36 16.60
C ALA A 153 -21.75 -9.84 16.27
N PHE A 154 -20.86 -9.77 17.26
CA PHE A 154 -19.46 -9.34 17.12
C PHE A 154 -18.48 -10.46 17.52
N ASP A 155 -18.99 -11.56 18.07
CA ASP A 155 -18.21 -12.66 18.64
C ASP A 155 -17.46 -13.43 17.55
N TYR A 156 -16.30 -13.99 17.89
CA TYR A 156 -15.47 -14.72 16.93
C TYR A 156 -14.63 -15.82 17.58
N TRP A 157 -14.26 -16.82 16.77
CA TRP A 157 -13.16 -17.73 17.12
C TRP A 157 -11.80 -17.09 16.76
N CYS A 158 -10.80 -17.32 17.60
CA CYS A 158 -9.40 -17.06 17.29
C CYS A 158 -8.50 -18.08 18.00
N ARG A 159 -7.26 -18.24 17.53
CA ARG A 159 -6.25 -18.99 18.30
C ARG A 159 -5.90 -18.29 19.61
N TYR A 160 -5.43 -19.06 20.60
CA TYR A 160 -4.97 -18.53 21.90
C TYR A 160 -3.76 -17.59 21.80
N ASP A 161 -3.01 -17.65 20.70
CA ASP A 161 -1.82 -16.84 20.40
C ASP A 161 -2.13 -15.56 19.59
N SER A 162 -3.42 -15.26 19.37
CA SER A 162 -3.86 -14.10 18.60
C SER A 162 -3.36 -12.77 19.20
N ARG A 163 -2.89 -11.86 18.32
CA ARG A 163 -2.45 -10.51 18.70
C ARG A 163 -3.61 -9.54 18.97
N ASP A 164 -4.86 -9.98 18.78
CA ASP A 164 -6.10 -9.20 19.01
C ASP A 164 -6.71 -9.40 20.42
N ILE A 165 -6.07 -10.19 21.28
CA ILE A 165 -6.54 -10.47 22.65
C ILE A 165 -5.47 -10.10 23.69
N PHE A 166 -5.91 -9.55 24.81
CA PHE A 166 -5.03 -8.98 25.83
C PHE A 166 -5.53 -9.31 27.26
N PRO A 167 -4.62 -9.45 28.25
CA PRO A 167 -5.01 -9.64 29.64
C PRO A 167 -5.70 -8.39 30.20
N VAL A 168 -6.59 -8.56 31.18
CA VAL A 168 -7.30 -7.45 31.85
C VAL A 168 -6.31 -6.40 32.39
N GLY A 169 -6.65 -5.13 32.20
CA GLY A 169 -5.81 -3.98 32.53
C GLY A 169 -4.71 -3.70 31.52
N TRP A 170 -4.69 -4.34 30.34
CA TRP A 170 -3.68 -4.07 29.31
C TRP A 170 -3.86 -2.67 28.71
N CYS A 171 -5.09 -2.29 28.33
CA CYS A 171 -5.42 -0.95 27.81
C CYS A 171 -4.96 0.16 28.76
N GLN A 172 -5.26 0.02 30.05
CA GLN A 172 -4.86 0.98 31.09
C GLN A 172 -3.32 1.12 31.19
N ARG A 173 -2.57 0.01 31.11
CA ARG A 173 -1.10 0.02 31.14
C ARG A 173 -0.46 0.48 29.82
N SER A 174 -1.15 0.30 28.70
CA SER A 174 -0.62 0.56 27.36
C SER A 174 -0.99 1.95 26.81
N GLY A 175 -1.91 2.67 27.46
CA GLY A 175 -2.43 3.96 27.01
C GLY A 175 -3.48 3.85 25.90
N HIS A 176 -4.11 2.69 25.75
CA HIS A 176 -5.23 2.49 24.83
C HIS A 176 -6.56 2.71 25.56
N PRO A 177 -7.57 3.38 24.96
CA PRO A 177 -8.91 3.43 25.52
C PRO A 177 -9.58 2.05 25.47
N LEU A 178 -10.07 1.58 26.61
CA LEU A 178 -10.97 0.43 26.73
C LEU A 178 -12.42 0.91 26.63
N GLN A 179 -13.26 0.25 25.85
CA GLN A 179 -14.68 0.58 25.78
C GLN A 179 -15.45 0.09 27.03
N PRO A 180 -16.55 0.73 27.43
CA PRO A 180 -17.47 0.14 28.40
C PRO A 180 -18.19 -1.10 27.81
N PRO A 181 -18.65 -2.04 28.64
CA PRO A 181 -19.55 -3.11 28.20
C PRO A 181 -20.82 -2.58 27.51
N GLY A 182 -21.37 -3.37 26.59
CA GLY A 182 -22.59 -3.02 25.85
C GLY A 182 -23.80 -2.78 26.76
N LEU A 183 -24.53 -1.69 26.50
CA LEU A 183 -25.75 -1.34 27.23
C LEU A 183 -26.89 -2.31 26.89
N LYS A 184 -27.02 -3.38 27.68
CA LYS A 184 -28.13 -4.36 27.56
C LYS A 184 -29.48 -3.66 27.70
N GLY A 185 -30.17 -3.44 26.58
CA GLY A 185 -31.63 -3.26 26.56
C GLY A 185 -32.19 -1.84 26.73
N LYS A 186 -31.40 -0.77 26.56
CA LYS A 186 -31.97 0.59 26.39
C LYS A 186 -31.90 1.02 24.92
N VAL A 187 -33.07 1.18 24.29
CA VAL A 187 -33.21 1.75 22.94
C VAL A 187 -32.69 3.19 22.97
N GLN A 188 -31.73 3.51 22.10
CA GLN A 188 -31.34 4.89 21.86
C GLN A 188 -32.42 5.58 21.04
N THR A 189 -33.30 6.34 21.70
CA THR A 189 -34.10 7.34 21.00
C THR A 189 -33.16 8.42 20.45
N PRO A 190 -33.31 8.85 19.18
CA PRO A 190 -32.38 9.78 18.56
C PRO A 190 -32.42 11.13 19.30
N ALA A 191 -31.25 11.58 19.76
CA ALA A 191 -31.11 12.84 20.47
C ALA A 191 -31.45 14.02 19.55
N LYS A 192 -32.58 14.69 19.79
CA LYS A 192 -32.93 15.94 19.11
C LYS A 192 -31.91 17.04 19.46
N GLY A 193 -31.63 17.89 18.49
CA GLY A 193 -30.56 18.89 18.56
C GLY A 193 -30.72 19.96 19.63
N LYS A 194 -29.63 20.66 19.92
CA LYS A 194 -29.55 21.75 20.90
C LYS A 194 -30.49 22.92 20.54
N ALA A 195 -31.23 23.41 21.53
CA ALA A 195 -31.70 24.80 21.60
C ALA A 195 -30.88 25.56 22.67
N LYS A 196 -30.98 26.90 22.71
CA LYS A 196 -30.04 27.78 23.44
C LYS A 196 -30.79 28.83 24.26
N GLN A 197 -30.33 29.08 25.50
CA GLN A 197 -30.77 30.15 26.42
C GLN A 197 -32.25 30.01 26.90
N SER A 198 -32.64 30.42 28.11
CA SER A 198 -32.29 31.64 28.87
C SER A 198 -32.36 31.47 30.41
N ASN A 199 -32.12 32.54 31.16
CA ASN A 199 -32.06 32.55 32.64
C ASN A 199 -33.44 32.61 33.33
N SER A 200 -33.57 31.95 34.48
CA SER A 200 -34.25 32.48 35.67
C SER A 200 -33.91 31.71 36.95
N THR A 201 -33.87 32.42 38.07
CA THR A 201 -33.81 31.89 39.45
C THR A 201 -35.04 32.42 40.19
N PRO A 202 -35.78 31.60 40.96
CA PRO A 202 -35.65 31.61 42.42
C PRO A 202 -35.33 30.19 42.97
N THR A 203 -34.53 30.00 44.03
CA THR A 203 -34.82 30.29 45.46
C THR A 203 -35.89 29.35 46.05
N GLY A 204 -35.47 28.39 46.89
CA GLY A 204 -36.33 27.47 47.64
C GLY A 204 -35.51 26.59 48.58
N ALA A 205 -35.95 26.44 49.83
CA ALA A 205 -35.14 25.90 50.93
C ALA A 205 -35.00 24.36 50.97
N ALA A 206 -34.07 23.92 51.82
CA ALA A 206 -33.78 22.54 52.22
C ALA A 206 -34.99 21.74 52.72
N THR A 207 -34.85 20.42 52.82
CA THR A 207 -34.80 19.68 54.11
C THR A 207 -34.14 18.29 53.88
N GLU A 208 -33.42 17.77 54.86
CA GLU A 208 -32.90 16.38 54.86
C GLU A 208 -33.96 15.39 55.33
N GLN A 209 -33.96 14.14 54.85
CA GLN A 209 -34.29 13.01 55.73
C GLN A 209 -33.72 11.66 55.26
N LYS A 210 -33.77 10.68 56.16
CA LYS A 210 -32.97 9.44 56.22
C LYS A 210 -33.88 8.30 56.73
N VAL A 211 -33.37 7.06 56.73
CA VAL A 211 -33.98 5.85 57.37
C VAL A 211 -35.16 5.32 56.49
N SER A 212 -35.46 4.02 56.35
CA SER A 212 -35.15 2.82 57.16
C SER A 212 -34.91 1.55 56.32
N GLU A 213 -34.40 0.50 56.96
CA GLU A 213 -34.36 -0.88 56.45
C GLU A 213 -35.70 -1.64 56.61
N ASN A 214 -35.87 -2.70 55.80
CA ASN A 214 -36.55 -3.99 56.02
C ASN A 214 -37.18 -4.50 54.70
N GLY A 215 -37.27 -5.80 54.40
CA GLY A 215 -36.76 -6.99 55.10
C GLY A 215 -37.45 -8.28 54.58
N SER A 216 -36.84 -9.43 54.79
CA SER A 216 -37.40 -10.79 54.61
C SER A 216 -37.67 -11.34 53.18
N ILE A 217 -36.74 -12.21 52.75
CA ILE A 217 -36.96 -13.64 52.40
C ILE A 217 -38.33 -14.05 51.80
N LYS A 218 -38.26 -14.72 50.64
CA LYS A 218 -39.07 -15.95 50.39
C LYS A 218 -38.37 -16.89 49.40
N GLU A 219 -38.17 -18.14 49.83
CA GLU A 219 -37.79 -19.24 48.92
C GLU A 219 -38.97 -19.62 48.02
N ASN A 220 -38.69 -20.30 46.90
CA ASN A 220 -39.51 -21.45 46.54
C ASN A 220 -38.69 -22.49 45.77
N LYS A 221 -39.01 -23.78 45.98
CA LYS A 221 -38.23 -24.93 45.48
C LYS A 221 -38.90 -25.62 44.29
N THR A 222 -38.07 -26.40 43.58
CA THR A 222 -38.42 -27.62 42.81
C THR A 222 -39.56 -27.57 41.79
N ASN A 223 -39.23 -28.01 40.56
CA ASN A 223 -39.68 -29.34 40.15
C ASN A 223 -38.72 -29.95 39.13
N ALA A 224 -38.64 -31.28 39.11
CA ALA A 224 -37.81 -32.06 38.19
C ALA A 224 -38.59 -33.29 37.70
N SER A 225 -38.57 -33.55 36.39
CA SER A 225 -39.17 -34.75 35.81
C SER A 225 -38.59 -35.08 34.43
N HIS A 226 -37.64 -36.01 34.42
CA HIS A 226 -37.56 -37.08 33.41
C HIS A 226 -38.63 -38.16 33.74
N PRO A 227 -38.88 -39.21 32.94
CA PRO A 227 -38.11 -39.70 31.77
C PRO A 227 -38.96 -40.07 30.52
N ASN A 228 -38.32 -40.36 29.37
CA ASN A 228 -38.16 -41.75 28.91
C ASN A 228 -37.37 -41.94 27.60
N THR A 229 -36.85 -43.16 27.45
CA THR A 229 -36.04 -43.65 26.34
C THR A 229 -36.87 -44.24 25.19
N ARG A 230 -36.31 -44.28 23.98
CA ARG A 230 -36.42 -45.47 23.11
C ARG A 230 -35.27 -45.59 22.10
N THR A 231 -35.11 -46.79 21.53
CA THR A 231 -33.89 -47.30 20.87
C THR A 231 -34.17 -47.94 19.51
N SER A 232 -33.27 -47.70 18.54
CA SER A 232 -32.95 -48.49 17.33
C SER A 232 -31.86 -47.72 16.55
N SER A 233 -30.69 -48.25 16.14
CA SER A 233 -30.40 -49.40 15.24
C SER A 233 -31.03 -49.23 13.84
N THR A 234 -30.42 -49.48 12.67
CA THR A 234 -29.17 -50.17 12.24
C THR A 234 -28.81 -49.59 10.83
N THR A 235 -27.70 -49.78 10.08
CA THR A 235 -26.61 -50.78 9.99
C THR A 235 -25.35 -50.19 9.30
N THR A 236 -24.20 -50.86 9.45
CA THR A 236 -22.91 -50.68 8.75
C THR A 236 -22.95 -50.88 7.23
N SER A 237 -22.05 -50.23 6.48
CA SER A 237 -21.33 -50.88 5.36
C SER A 237 -19.98 -50.19 5.04
N THR A 238 -18.93 -51.01 4.89
CA THR A 238 -17.56 -50.60 4.50
C THR A 238 -17.16 -51.34 3.23
N THR A 239 -16.47 -50.67 2.31
CA THR A 239 -15.65 -51.35 1.28
C THR A 239 -14.39 -50.55 0.98
N THR A 240 -13.29 -51.25 0.70
CA THR A 240 -11.95 -50.69 0.43
C THR A 240 -11.46 -51.08 -0.98
N ASN A 241 -10.21 -50.70 -1.32
CA ASN A 241 -9.36 -51.19 -2.42
C ASN A 241 -9.44 -50.40 -3.75
N LYS A 242 -8.40 -50.37 -4.60
CA LYS A 242 -6.93 -50.27 -4.38
C LYS A 242 -6.22 -49.96 -5.73
N SER A 243 -5.09 -49.25 -5.70
CA SER A 243 -3.90 -49.29 -6.60
C SER A 243 -4.01 -49.72 -8.09
N GLU A 244 -3.47 -48.86 -8.99
CA GLU A 244 -2.49 -49.11 -10.10
C GLU A 244 -2.44 -47.81 -10.97
N SER A 245 -1.33 -47.10 -11.25
CA SER A 245 0.01 -47.38 -11.83
C SER A 245 0.08 -47.28 -13.37
N GLY A 246 0.85 -46.31 -13.89
CA GLY A 246 1.13 -46.10 -15.33
C GLY A 246 1.95 -44.83 -15.55
N SER A 247 2.78 -44.74 -16.61
CA SER A 247 3.79 -43.66 -16.76
C SER A 247 4.05 -43.19 -18.21
N GLY A 248 4.63 -41.99 -18.33
CA GLY A 248 5.42 -41.53 -19.48
C GLY A 248 4.79 -40.50 -20.44
N GLY A 249 5.63 -39.67 -21.07
CA GLY A 249 5.31 -39.04 -22.37
C GLY A 249 5.21 -37.50 -22.47
N THR A 250 6.33 -36.78 -22.34
CA THR A 250 6.54 -35.45 -22.99
C THR A 250 7.40 -35.63 -24.27
N PRO A 251 7.60 -34.61 -25.15
CA PRO A 251 6.99 -33.28 -25.27
C PRO A 251 6.42 -32.99 -26.70
N LEU A 252 5.93 -31.77 -26.96
CA LEU A 252 5.90 -31.20 -28.32
C LEU A 252 6.24 -29.70 -28.33
N LYS A 253 6.64 -29.15 -29.49
CA LYS A 253 7.30 -27.84 -29.65
C LYS A 253 6.49 -26.81 -30.43
N THR A 254 6.72 -25.54 -30.09
CA THR A 254 6.77 -24.31 -30.92
C THR A 254 6.12 -24.26 -32.31
N SER A 255 5.41 -23.16 -32.58
CA SER A 255 5.29 -22.60 -33.93
C SER A 255 5.34 -21.06 -33.93
N LYS A 256 6.02 -20.49 -34.93
CA LYS A 256 5.91 -19.07 -35.34
C LYS A 256 5.10 -19.01 -36.63
N PRO A 257 4.50 -17.86 -36.97
CA PRO A 257 4.33 -17.41 -38.35
C PRO A 257 5.39 -16.36 -38.73
N THR A 258 5.69 -16.27 -40.03
CA THR A 258 6.56 -15.26 -40.65
C THR A 258 5.75 -14.45 -41.68
N LEU A 259 6.27 -13.28 -42.10
CA LEU A 259 5.64 -12.32 -43.00
C LEU A 259 5.16 -12.91 -44.34
N THR A 260 4.15 -12.27 -44.92
CA THR A 260 4.03 -12.07 -46.38
C THR A 260 3.81 -10.58 -46.69
N ASN A 261 4.14 -10.15 -47.91
CA ASN A 261 4.13 -8.74 -48.31
C ASN A 261 2.78 -8.33 -48.93
N GLY A 262 2.48 -7.02 -48.87
CA GLY A 262 1.49 -6.34 -49.70
C GLY A 262 2.09 -5.03 -50.22
N THR A 263 1.82 -4.68 -51.47
CA THR A 263 2.52 -3.61 -52.21
C THR A 263 1.63 -2.43 -52.60
N ASP A 264 2.31 -1.31 -52.87
CA ASP A 264 2.01 -0.33 -53.92
C ASP A 264 1.27 0.98 -53.57
N ASN A 265 1.51 1.97 -54.44
CA ASN A 265 0.94 3.31 -54.57
C ASN A 265 1.25 4.34 -53.47
N GLY A 266 2.12 5.30 -53.81
CA GLY A 266 2.25 6.58 -53.15
C GLY A 266 1.91 7.73 -54.11
N ILE A 267 1.69 8.92 -53.56
CA ILE A 267 1.53 10.18 -54.31
C ILE A 267 2.50 11.21 -53.72
N ARG A 268 3.08 12.05 -54.59
CA ARG A 268 3.92 13.20 -54.24
C ARG A 268 3.06 14.34 -53.71
N ASP A 269 3.61 15.18 -52.84
CA ASP A 269 3.85 16.57 -53.23
C ASP A 269 4.90 17.23 -52.30
N GLU A 270 5.38 18.39 -52.73
CA GLU A 270 6.58 19.08 -52.24
C GLU A 270 6.23 20.50 -51.75
N LEU A 271 7.26 21.27 -51.35
CA LEU A 271 7.22 22.72 -51.02
C LEU A 271 6.55 23.08 -49.66
N SER A 272 7.01 24.10 -48.94
CA SER A 272 8.26 24.87 -49.04
C SER A 272 8.71 25.40 -47.66
N ILE A 273 9.95 25.88 -47.59
CA ILE A 273 10.49 26.62 -46.44
C ILE A 273 10.13 28.10 -46.61
N ASP A 274 9.90 28.82 -45.51
CA ASP A 274 10.18 30.25 -45.46
C ASP A 274 10.65 30.71 -44.06
N THR A 275 11.40 31.81 -44.00
CA THR A 275 12.16 32.24 -42.81
C THR A 275 12.21 33.75 -42.61
N ASN A 276 11.96 34.25 -41.39
CA ASN A 276 12.31 35.58 -40.84
C ASN A 276 11.85 35.61 -39.34
N VAL A 277 12.48 36.19 -38.30
CA VAL A 277 13.45 37.32 -38.12
C VAL A 277 12.76 38.68 -38.39
N ASP A 278 12.53 39.58 -37.43
CA ASP A 278 13.44 40.13 -36.40
C ASP A 278 12.69 40.92 -35.26
N ARG A 279 13.45 41.42 -34.27
CA ARG A 279 13.26 42.56 -33.31
C ARG A 279 12.14 42.60 -32.23
N THR A 280 12.65 42.58 -30.99
CA THR A 280 12.38 43.46 -29.82
C THR A 280 11.16 44.41 -29.82
N ASP A 281 10.45 44.46 -28.67
CA ASP A 281 10.50 45.67 -27.82
C ASP A 281 10.17 45.37 -26.33
N THR A 282 10.29 46.38 -25.47
CA THR A 282 10.19 46.29 -23.99
C THR A 282 8.96 47.03 -23.46
N LEU A 283 8.26 46.48 -22.44
CA LEU A 283 7.62 47.24 -21.34
C LEU A 283 6.90 46.32 -20.32
N SER A 284 6.57 46.85 -19.15
CA SER A 284 5.87 46.19 -18.03
C SER A 284 5.09 47.23 -17.21
N PRO A 285 4.24 46.83 -16.24
CA PRO A 285 3.25 45.76 -16.26
C PRO A 285 1.82 46.31 -15.99
N LYS A 286 0.76 45.53 -16.27
CA LYS A 286 -0.58 45.79 -15.71
C LYS A 286 -1.28 44.48 -15.33
N GLU A 287 -1.73 44.39 -14.10
CA GLU A 287 -2.69 43.38 -13.66
C GLU A 287 -4.06 43.65 -14.29
N LEU A 288 -4.74 42.59 -14.73
CA LEU A 288 -6.18 42.57 -14.98
C LEU A 288 -6.68 41.13 -14.77
N THR A 289 -7.85 41.01 -14.13
CA THR A 289 -8.36 39.73 -13.61
C THR A 289 -8.71 38.71 -14.70
N PRO A 290 -8.40 37.42 -14.53
CA PRO A 290 -8.66 36.40 -15.53
C PRO A 290 -10.15 36.07 -15.63
N ASN A 291 -10.66 35.88 -16.85
CA ASN A 291 -11.95 35.22 -17.07
C ASN A 291 -11.99 34.45 -18.39
N LYS A 292 -12.61 33.26 -18.34
CA LYS A 292 -12.80 32.24 -19.39
C LYS A 292 -11.59 31.44 -19.91
N THR A 293 -11.95 30.21 -20.32
CA THR A 293 -11.21 29.23 -21.14
C THR A 293 -10.05 28.52 -20.46
N ALA A 294 -10.31 27.29 -20.01
CA ALA A 294 -9.29 26.37 -19.54
C ALA A 294 -8.44 25.84 -20.71
N ALA A 295 -7.30 26.49 -20.97
CA ALA A 295 -6.25 25.89 -21.79
C ALA A 295 -5.72 24.64 -21.07
N LEU A 296 -5.66 23.51 -21.79
CA LEU A 296 -5.07 22.27 -21.26
C LEU A 296 -3.59 22.53 -20.93
N SER A 297 -3.23 22.45 -19.65
CA SER A 297 -1.84 22.50 -19.24
C SER A 297 -1.06 21.37 -19.93
N PRO A 298 0.11 21.66 -20.54
CA PRO A 298 0.89 20.62 -21.20
C PRO A 298 1.29 19.58 -20.15
N ARG A 299 0.90 18.33 -20.36
CA ARG A 299 1.09 17.23 -19.39
C ARG A 299 2.55 17.14 -18.98
N GLN A 300 2.85 17.65 -17.79
CA GLN A 300 4.21 17.68 -17.25
C GLN A 300 4.58 16.25 -16.84
N CYS A 301 5.26 15.55 -17.74
CA CYS A 301 5.75 14.20 -17.51
C CYS A 301 6.83 14.23 -16.42
N SER A 302 6.90 13.17 -15.62
CA SER A 302 7.83 13.02 -14.51
C SER A 302 9.27 13.34 -14.95
N PRO A 303 10.08 13.99 -14.10
CA PRO A 303 11.50 14.13 -14.39
C PRO A 303 12.17 12.75 -14.36
N VAL A 304 12.99 12.47 -15.36
CA VAL A 304 13.78 11.24 -15.47
C VAL A 304 15.26 11.56 -15.31
N CYS A 305 15.96 10.65 -14.62
CA CYS A 305 17.40 10.63 -14.47
C CYS A 305 17.96 9.32 -15.06
N VAL A 306 19.02 9.42 -15.85
CA VAL A 306 19.81 8.27 -16.33
C VAL A 306 21.11 8.21 -15.52
N TYR A 307 21.47 7.02 -15.04
CA TYR A 307 22.69 6.78 -14.28
C TYR A 307 23.73 6.06 -15.16
N VAL A 308 24.99 6.47 -15.09
CA VAL A 308 26.08 5.84 -15.84
C VAL A 308 26.68 4.69 -15.03
N ASN A 309 26.62 3.46 -15.55
CA ASN A 309 27.31 2.33 -14.94
C ASN A 309 28.72 2.13 -15.53
N TYR A 310 29.73 2.72 -14.89
CA TYR A 310 31.14 2.62 -15.29
C TYR A 310 31.74 1.20 -15.19
N SER A 311 31.06 0.24 -14.53
CA SER A 311 31.51 -1.15 -14.43
C SER A 311 31.17 -2.01 -15.65
N CYS A 312 30.30 -1.53 -16.54
CA CYS A 312 30.02 -2.22 -17.80
C CYS A 312 31.20 -2.18 -18.80
N ASP A 313 31.16 -3.07 -19.77
CA ASP A 313 31.83 -2.85 -21.05
C ASP A 313 31.11 -1.72 -21.82
N CYS A 314 31.87 -0.86 -22.48
CA CYS A 314 31.33 0.19 -23.35
C CYS A 314 31.15 -0.26 -24.81
N GLY A 315 31.60 -1.47 -25.15
CA GLY A 315 31.43 -2.06 -26.48
C GLY A 315 32.34 -1.44 -27.55
N PRO A 316 32.21 -1.89 -28.81
CA PRO A 316 33.23 -1.71 -29.83
C PRO A 316 33.34 -0.30 -30.46
N TYR A 317 32.48 0.66 -30.07
CA TYR A 317 32.43 1.99 -30.70
C TYR A 317 32.67 3.17 -29.75
N LEU A 318 32.55 2.93 -28.43
CA LEU A 318 32.72 3.95 -27.39
C LEU A 318 34.17 3.97 -26.88
N ASN A 319 34.62 5.11 -26.37
CA ASN A 319 35.92 5.25 -25.74
C ASN A 319 35.77 5.12 -24.21
N ARG A 320 36.28 4.03 -23.64
CA ARG A 320 36.18 3.77 -22.19
C ARG A 320 36.68 4.95 -21.34
N ALA A 321 37.82 5.55 -21.70
CA ALA A 321 38.40 6.70 -20.99
C ALA A 321 37.66 8.03 -21.27
N ALA A 322 36.68 8.07 -22.17
CA ALA A 322 35.71 9.17 -22.25
C ALA A 322 34.48 8.87 -21.37
N ILE A 323 33.96 7.64 -21.41
CA ILE A 323 32.84 7.18 -20.57
C ILE A 323 33.17 7.33 -19.08
N GLU A 324 34.38 6.97 -18.64
CA GLU A 324 34.86 7.13 -17.26
C GLU A 324 35.01 8.60 -16.80
N ARG A 325 34.87 9.57 -17.71
CA ARG A 325 34.82 11.01 -17.42
C ARG A 325 33.43 11.65 -17.61
N LEU A 326 32.42 10.88 -17.99
CA LEU A 326 31.04 11.37 -18.03
C LEU A 326 30.50 11.63 -16.62
N ALA A 327 29.53 12.53 -16.51
CA ALA A 327 28.78 12.73 -15.29
C ALA A 327 28.07 11.42 -14.86
N PRO A 328 28.00 11.10 -13.56
CA PRO A 328 27.37 9.86 -13.09
C PRO A 328 25.86 9.85 -13.31
N THR A 329 25.27 11.02 -13.55
CA THR A 329 23.85 11.25 -13.78
C THR A 329 23.60 12.22 -14.92
N PHE A 330 22.56 11.94 -15.72
CA PHE A 330 21.93 12.89 -16.63
C PHE A 330 20.49 13.13 -16.17
N GLY A 331 20.17 14.35 -15.77
CA GLY A 331 18.90 14.70 -15.11
C GLY A 331 19.10 15.05 -13.62
N PRO A 332 18.02 15.11 -12.81
CA PRO A 332 16.62 14.94 -13.20
C PRO A 332 16.15 15.99 -14.22
N GLY A 333 15.41 15.56 -15.25
CA GLY A 333 14.95 16.45 -16.33
C GLY A 333 13.81 15.84 -17.16
N SER A 334 13.19 16.62 -18.05
CA SER A 334 12.11 16.10 -18.90
C SER A 334 12.64 15.06 -19.90
N LEU A 335 11.83 14.03 -20.21
CA LEU A 335 12.18 12.92 -21.12
C LEU A 335 12.99 13.37 -22.35
N ASN A 336 12.51 14.39 -23.06
CA ASN A 336 13.14 14.88 -24.27
C ASN A 336 14.51 15.52 -24.02
N LYS A 337 14.68 16.28 -22.92
CA LYS A 337 15.96 16.89 -22.55
C LYS A 337 16.95 15.83 -22.06
N THR A 338 16.55 15.01 -21.08
CA THR A 338 17.41 13.95 -20.53
C THR A 338 17.87 12.97 -21.63
N LEU A 339 16.99 12.61 -22.57
CA LEU A 339 17.37 11.75 -23.70
C LEU A 339 18.43 12.43 -24.57
N LYS A 340 18.20 13.67 -24.98
CA LYS A 340 19.15 14.40 -25.83
C LYS A 340 20.49 14.58 -25.15
N ASP A 341 20.53 14.86 -23.85
CA ASP A 341 21.78 15.06 -23.12
C ASP A 341 22.54 13.75 -22.89
N THR A 342 21.84 12.66 -22.56
CA THR A 342 22.43 11.30 -22.48
C THR A 342 22.98 10.84 -23.83
N VAL A 343 22.17 10.92 -24.89
CA VAL A 343 22.56 10.45 -26.24
C VAL A 343 23.68 11.31 -26.83
N GLN A 344 23.67 12.62 -26.59
CA GLN A 344 24.80 13.49 -26.97
C GLN A 344 26.08 13.07 -26.26
N ALA A 345 26.04 12.77 -24.96
CA ALA A 345 27.21 12.31 -24.22
C ALA A 345 27.75 10.95 -24.74
N CYS A 346 26.88 10.04 -25.18
CA CYS A 346 27.31 8.80 -25.84
C CYS A 346 27.98 9.06 -27.20
N VAL A 347 27.45 9.99 -28.01
CA VAL A 347 28.04 10.41 -29.28
C VAL A 347 29.39 11.09 -29.08
N ASP A 348 29.49 11.99 -28.11
CA ASP A 348 30.72 12.73 -27.78
C ASP A 348 31.81 11.85 -27.14
N SER A 349 31.40 10.71 -26.56
CA SER A 349 32.30 9.68 -26.01
C SER A 349 32.66 8.58 -27.02
N ALA A 350 32.18 8.65 -28.26
CA ALA A 350 32.47 7.65 -29.28
C ALA A 350 33.87 7.84 -29.88
N HIS A 351 34.58 6.72 -30.13
CA HIS A 351 35.75 6.75 -31.00
C HIS A 351 35.36 6.51 -32.46
N ASP A 352 34.33 5.68 -32.70
CA ASP A 352 33.59 5.63 -33.97
C ASP A 352 32.26 6.38 -33.84
N VAL A 353 32.37 7.70 -33.93
CA VAL A 353 31.24 8.65 -33.92
C VAL A 353 30.23 8.32 -35.03
N LYS A 354 30.69 7.79 -36.17
CA LYS A 354 29.86 7.53 -37.35
C LYS A 354 28.97 6.32 -37.15
N SER A 355 29.51 5.22 -36.62
CA SER A 355 28.72 4.04 -36.25
C SER A 355 27.74 4.37 -35.11
N VAL A 356 28.17 5.04 -34.03
CA VAL A 356 27.26 5.42 -32.93
C VAL A 356 26.12 6.32 -33.41
N TYR A 357 26.42 7.31 -34.26
CA TYR A 357 25.40 8.18 -34.84
C TYR A 357 24.49 7.45 -35.85
N SER A 358 24.90 6.32 -36.43
CA SER A 358 24.05 5.53 -37.33
C SER A 358 22.84 4.92 -36.62
N PHE A 359 23.01 4.45 -35.37
CA PHE A 359 21.96 3.79 -34.58
C PHE A 359 20.83 4.73 -34.11
N LEU A 360 21.04 6.05 -34.11
CA LEU A 360 20.09 7.02 -33.58
C LEU A 360 18.81 7.11 -34.43
N LYS A 361 17.71 6.52 -33.96
CA LYS A 361 16.40 6.57 -34.65
C LYS A 361 15.96 8.04 -34.80
N ALA A 362 15.77 8.51 -36.03
CA ALA A 362 15.35 9.89 -36.30
C ALA A 362 13.88 10.12 -35.91
N GLY A 363 13.49 11.37 -35.63
CA GLY A 363 12.11 11.70 -35.28
C GLY A 363 11.73 13.16 -35.48
N ASN A 364 10.50 13.49 -35.09
CA ASN A 364 9.83 14.77 -35.29
C ASN A 364 9.91 15.73 -34.07
N GLY A 365 10.74 15.42 -33.08
CA GLY A 365 10.89 16.22 -31.87
C GLY A 365 11.68 17.52 -32.06
N ARG A 366 11.61 18.38 -31.04
CA ARG A 366 12.31 19.67 -30.99
C ARG A 366 13.78 19.56 -30.57
N MET A 367 14.16 18.46 -29.92
CA MET A 367 15.52 18.24 -29.44
C MET A 367 16.39 17.66 -30.55
N VAL A 368 17.64 18.10 -30.62
CA VAL A 368 18.61 17.73 -31.66
C VAL A 368 19.88 17.19 -31.00
N VAL A 369 20.41 16.10 -31.56
CA VAL A 369 21.76 15.59 -31.29
C VAL A 369 22.64 15.90 -32.49
N SER A 370 23.87 16.34 -32.23
CA SER A 370 24.86 16.71 -33.25
C SER A 370 26.08 15.78 -33.21
N ALA A 371 26.66 15.47 -34.36
CA ALA A 371 27.86 14.64 -34.48
C ALA A 371 28.78 15.19 -35.57
N ARG A 372 30.11 15.07 -35.40
CA ARG A 372 31.09 15.47 -36.41
C ARG A 372 31.89 14.27 -36.91
N PHE A 373 31.77 13.96 -38.20
CA PHE A 373 32.49 12.89 -38.89
C PHE A 373 32.57 13.20 -40.39
N ASP A 374 33.47 12.55 -41.13
CA ASP A 374 33.74 12.83 -42.55
C ASP A 374 33.99 14.34 -42.84
N GLY A 375 34.59 15.06 -41.89
CA GLY A 375 34.80 16.51 -41.92
C GLY A 375 33.56 17.39 -41.69
N LYS A 376 32.35 16.81 -41.74
CA LYS A 376 31.06 17.51 -41.73
C LYS A 376 30.38 17.47 -40.35
N ASN A 377 29.62 18.52 -40.05
CA ASN A 377 28.69 18.56 -38.93
C ASN A 377 27.36 17.95 -39.37
N ASN A 378 26.88 16.96 -38.63
CA ASN A 378 25.62 16.26 -38.84
C ASN A 378 24.68 16.55 -37.67
N ALA A 379 23.39 16.73 -37.93
CA ALA A 379 22.38 16.96 -36.90
C ALA A 379 21.15 16.08 -37.12
N ARG A 380 20.62 15.47 -36.05
CA ARG A 380 19.43 14.62 -36.10
C ARG A 380 18.43 15.04 -35.04
N LYS A 381 17.17 15.27 -35.47
CA LYS A 381 16.04 15.47 -34.56
C LYS A 381 15.71 14.16 -33.86
N MET A 382 15.59 14.22 -32.54
CA MET A 382 15.16 13.10 -31.70
C MET A 382 13.64 12.90 -31.82
N PRO A 383 13.08 11.71 -31.55
CA PRO A 383 11.63 11.54 -31.43
C PRO A 383 11.08 12.37 -30.26
N HIS A 384 9.85 12.88 -30.40
CA HIS A 384 9.16 13.52 -29.28
C HIS A 384 8.61 12.46 -28.32
N LEU A 385 9.16 12.37 -27.12
CA LEU A 385 8.76 11.42 -26.10
C LEU A 385 7.76 12.00 -25.11
N ASN A 386 6.74 11.21 -24.79
CA ASN A 386 5.67 11.51 -23.84
C ASN A 386 5.37 10.33 -22.87
N ARG A 387 6.22 9.30 -22.86
CA ARG A 387 6.14 8.10 -22.01
C ARG A 387 7.55 7.64 -21.65
N GLU A 388 7.72 7.14 -20.43
CA GLU A 388 9.00 6.58 -19.96
C GLU A 388 9.37 5.27 -20.71
N SER A 389 8.40 4.46 -21.10
CA SER A 389 8.66 3.22 -21.85
C SER A 389 9.28 3.47 -23.23
N THR A 390 8.88 4.55 -23.94
CA THR A 390 9.49 4.93 -25.22
C THR A 390 10.81 5.68 -25.07
N PHE A 391 11.18 6.09 -23.85
CA PHE A 391 12.49 6.63 -23.49
C PHE A 391 13.51 5.50 -23.28
N TRP A 392 13.17 4.52 -22.43
CA TRP A 392 14.07 3.38 -22.20
C TRP A 392 14.24 2.53 -23.47
N SER A 393 13.18 2.32 -24.26
CA SER A 393 13.23 1.67 -25.58
C SER A 393 13.94 2.47 -26.70
N TYR A 394 14.49 3.65 -26.39
CA TYR A 394 15.40 4.40 -27.27
C TYR A 394 16.85 4.28 -26.82
N ILE A 395 17.11 4.31 -25.51
CA ILE A 395 18.45 4.21 -24.91
C ILE A 395 18.99 2.77 -24.97
N GLN A 396 18.08 1.79 -24.99
CA GLN A 396 18.32 0.38 -25.31
C GLN A 396 18.18 0.09 -26.82
#